data_AF-A0A7V4WWG6-F1
#
_entry.id   AF-A0A7V4WWG6-F1
#
_cell.length_a   1.000
_cell.length_b   1.000
_cell.length_c   1.000
_cell.angle_alpha   90.00
_cell.angle_beta   90.00
_cell.angle_gamma   90.00
#
_symmetry.space_group_name_H-M   'P 1'
#
loop_
_entity.id
_entity.type
_entity.pdbx_description
1 polymer ?
#
loop_
_entity_poly.entity_id
_entity_poly.type
_entity_poly.pdbx_seq_one_letter_code
_entity_poly.pdbx_strand_id
1 'polypeptide(L)'
;MKDNAIYYQAVVLGGVVAALTDALPLLNLINCFCCLGIAAGGAVAVFYYQRYLPPDASMSTPLVVQLGLSAGIIGALVAFVFHYIMYQMMGNWQVEWILNTIENLDEVPPMWEDIYEELQKEEYQVFAGWAILIRSLILFPIFTVSGALITRRILQKRRPPMA
;
A
#
# COMPACT_ATOMS: atom_id res chain seq x y z
N MET A 1 -17.72 -0.32 -23.69
CA MET A 1 -16.29 -0.73 -23.83
C MET A 1 -15.32 0.30 -23.25
N LYS A 2 -15.51 1.62 -23.44
CA LYS A 2 -14.64 2.66 -22.82
C LYS A 2 -14.62 2.61 -21.29
N ASP A 3 -15.75 2.32 -20.66
CA ASP A 3 -15.86 2.35 -19.19
C ASP A 3 -15.00 1.29 -18.49
N ASN A 4 -14.86 0.11 -19.09
CA ASN A 4 -14.02 -0.96 -18.55
C ASN A 4 -12.53 -0.59 -18.62
N ALA A 5 -12.10 0.07 -19.69
CA ALA A 5 -10.71 0.52 -19.83
C ALA A 5 -10.36 1.57 -18.77
N ILE A 6 -11.26 2.52 -18.53
CA ILE A 6 -11.09 3.55 -17.49
C ILE A 6 -11.06 2.92 -16.10
N TYR A 7 -11.92 1.91 -15.86
CA TYR A 7 -11.92 1.15 -14.61
C TYR A 7 -10.54 0.51 -14.34
N TYR A 8 -10.01 -0.26 -15.29
CA TYR A 8 -8.70 -0.89 -15.11
C TYR A 8 -7.56 0.12 -14.94
N GLN A 9 -7.59 1.24 -15.68
CA GLN A 9 -6.62 2.31 -15.50
C GLN A 9 -6.67 2.92 -14.09
N ALA A 10 -7.86 3.17 -13.57
CA ALA A 10 -8.04 3.70 -12.21
C ALA A 10 -7.50 2.72 -11.15
N VAL A 11 -7.79 1.43 -11.33
CA VAL A 11 -7.34 0.35 -10.43
C VAL A 11 -5.82 0.22 -10.43
N VAL A 12 -5.20 0.17 -11.61
CA VAL A 12 -3.75 0.06 -11.74
C VAL A 12 -3.06 1.31 -11.21
N LEU A 13 -3.55 2.50 -11.55
CA LEU A 13 -2.98 3.76 -11.07
C LEU A 13 -3.05 3.85 -9.55
N GLY A 14 -4.21 3.56 -8.96
CA GLY A 14 -4.39 3.58 -7.51
C GLY A 14 -3.56 2.52 -6.79
N GLY A 15 -3.47 1.31 -7.35
CA GLY A 15 -2.64 0.23 -6.82
C GLY A 15 -1.15 0.55 -6.86
N VAL A 16 -0.65 1.12 -7.96
CA VAL A 16 0.75 1.55 -8.09
C VAL A 16 1.06 2.68 -7.11
N VAL A 17 0.17 3.67 -6.95
CA VAL A 17 0.36 4.74 -5.96
C VAL A 17 0.40 4.16 -4.54
N ALA A 18 -0.50 3.24 -4.20
CA ALA A 18 -0.48 2.57 -2.90
C ALA A 18 0.85 1.82 -2.67
N ALA A 19 1.30 1.04 -3.65
CA ALA A 19 2.51 0.25 -3.57
C ALA A 19 3.78 1.11 -3.47
N LEU A 20 3.89 2.17 -4.26
CA LEU A 20 5.05 3.07 -4.23
C LEU A 20 5.13 3.84 -2.91
N THR A 21 3.98 4.24 -2.36
CA THR A 21 3.96 4.95 -1.07
C THR A 21 4.34 4.03 0.10
N ASP A 22 4.02 2.74 -0.01
CA ASP A 22 4.42 1.71 0.95
C ASP A 22 5.92 1.35 0.83
N ALA A 23 6.42 1.20 -0.40
CA ALA A 23 7.80 0.77 -0.66
C ALA A 23 8.85 1.87 -0.44
N LEU A 24 8.47 3.15 -0.45
CA LEU A 24 9.43 4.27 -0.30
C LEU A 24 9.69 4.57 1.20
N PRO A 25 10.92 4.35 1.71
CA PRO A 25 11.22 4.44 3.16
C PRO A 25 11.04 5.84 3.76
N LEU A 26 11.24 6.91 2.98
CA LEU A 26 10.98 8.29 3.41
C LEU A 26 9.47 8.59 3.57
N LEU A 27 8.62 7.95 2.77
CA LEU A 27 7.16 8.01 2.89
C LEU A 27 6.62 6.98 3.89
N ASN A 28 7.40 5.97 4.23
CA ASN A 28 7.06 4.97 5.23
C ASN A 28 6.93 5.58 6.64
N LEU A 29 7.59 6.72 6.94
CA LEU A 29 7.33 7.51 8.16
C LEU A 29 5.90 8.09 8.20
N ILE A 30 5.34 8.49 7.06
CA ILE A 30 3.92 8.90 6.92
C ILE A 30 3.00 7.66 6.94
N ASN A 31 3.47 6.52 6.43
CA ASN A 31 2.75 5.25 6.46
C ASN A 31 2.71 4.60 7.86
N CYS A 32 3.70 4.91 8.70
CA CYS A 32 3.76 4.58 10.13
C CYS A 32 2.59 5.24 10.91
N PHE A 33 2.04 6.34 10.38
CA PHE A 33 0.79 6.97 10.82
C PHE A 33 -0.46 6.32 10.17
N CYS A 34 -0.62 5.01 10.31
CA CYS A 34 -1.85 4.26 9.98
C CYS A 34 -2.19 4.09 8.48
N CYS A 35 -1.22 3.69 7.64
CA CYS A 35 -1.51 3.29 6.25
C CYS A 35 -2.10 4.41 5.35
N LEU A 36 -1.84 5.68 5.71
CA LEU A 36 -2.34 6.85 4.97
C LEU A 36 -1.90 6.85 3.50
N GLY A 37 -0.69 6.38 3.22
CA GLY A 37 -0.18 6.24 1.86
C GLY A 37 -0.98 5.24 1.03
N ILE A 38 -1.32 4.10 1.64
CA ILE A 38 -2.18 3.08 1.02
C ILE A 38 -3.59 3.64 0.79
N ALA A 39 -4.16 4.35 1.78
CA ALA A 39 -5.45 5.01 1.63
C ALA A 39 -5.45 6.06 0.50
N ALA A 40 -4.35 6.78 0.31
CA ALA A 40 -4.17 7.72 -0.80
C ALA A 40 -4.23 7.03 -2.17
N GLY A 41 -3.73 5.79 -2.29
CA GLY A 41 -3.91 5.00 -3.52
C GLY A 41 -5.38 4.74 -3.85
N GLY A 42 -6.19 4.41 -2.85
CA GLY A 42 -7.64 4.29 -3.00
C GLY A 42 -8.34 5.61 -3.36
N ALA A 43 -7.87 6.72 -2.79
CA ALA A 43 -8.33 8.06 -3.14
C ALA A 43 -8.04 8.40 -4.61
N VAL A 44 -6.83 8.09 -5.09
CA VAL A 44 -6.41 8.33 -6.48
C VAL A 44 -7.24 7.54 -7.47
N ALA A 45 -7.54 6.26 -7.19
CA ALA A 45 -8.39 5.43 -8.05
C ALA A 45 -9.77 6.08 -8.27
N VAL A 46 -10.43 6.49 -7.18
CA VAL A 46 -11.76 7.13 -7.22
C VAL A 46 -11.70 8.50 -7.89
N PHE A 47 -10.68 9.30 -7.57
CA PHE A 47 -10.51 10.62 -8.15
C PHE A 47 -10.26 10.57 -9.66
N TYR A 48 -9.44 9.62 -10.12
CA TYR A 48 -9.18 9.40 -11.53
C TYR A 48 -10.46 8.94 -12.25
N TYR A 49 -11.16 7.94 -11.71
CA TYR A 49 -12.41 7.44 -12.31
C TYR A 49 -13.49 8.53 -12.42
N GLN A 50 -13.60 9.40 -11.39
CA GLN A 50 -14.57 10.50 -11.38
C GLN A 50 -14.34 11.55 -12.48
N ARG A 51 -13.11 11.73 -12.98
CA ARG A 51 -12.80 12.70 -14.05
C ARG A 51 -13.35 12.29 -15.41
N TYR A 52 -13.62 11.01 -15.61
CA TYR A 52 -14.16 10.48 -16.87
C TYR A 52 -15.68 10.24 -16.82
N LEU A 53 -16.28 10.36 -15.63
CA LEU A 53 -17.73 10.34 -15.49
C LEU A 53 -18.32 11.69 -15.93
N PRO A 54 -19.54 11.69 -16.48
CA PRO A 54 -20.30 12.92 -16.70
C PRO A 54 -20.36 13.76 -15.41
N PRO A 55 -20.36 15.10 -15.50
CA PRO A 55 -20.40 15.99 -14.33
C PRO A 55 -21.53 15.66 -13.35
N ASP A 56 -22.66 15.18 -13.89
CA ASP A 56 -23.89 14.90 -13.16
C ASP A 56 -23.93 13.46 -12.61
N ALA A 57 -23.09 12.57 -13.14
CA ALA A 57 -23.07 11.17 -12.75
C ALA A 57 -22.39 11.01 -11.38
N SER A 58 -23.06 10.36 -10.43
CA SER A 58 -22.49 10.02 -9.13
C SER A 58 -22.05 8.56 -9.10
N MET A 59 -20.90 8.29 -8.48
CA MET A 59 -20.48 6.90 -8.26
C MET A 59 -21.37 6.26 -7.20
N SER A 60 -21.85 5.05 -7.47
CA SER A 60 -22.57 4.23 -6.49
C SER A 60 -21.60 3.74 -5.40
N THR A 61 -22.11 3.48 -4.18
CA THR A 61 -21.29 2.94 -3.09
C THR A 61 -20.62 1.62 -3.48
N PRO A 62 -21.32 0.65 -4.11
CA PRO A 62 -20.70 -0.60 -4.53
C PRO A 62 -19.53 -0.40 -5.51
N LEU A 63 -19.66 0.52 -6.46
CA LEU A 63 -18.60 0.81 -7.43
C LEU A 63 -17.34 1.38 -6.76
N VAL A 64 -17.52 2.30 -5.79
CA VAL A 64 -16.39 2.88 -5.03
C VAL A 64 -15.69 1.82 -4.18
N VAL A 65 -16.44 0.92 -3.55
CA VAL A 65 -15.88 -0.20 -2.79
C VAL A 65 -15.12 -1.15 -3.73
N GLN A 66 -15.67 -1.48 -4.90
CA GLN A 66 -15.00 -2.31 -5.89
C GLN A 66 -13.70 -1.69 -6.41
N LEU A 67 -13.69 -0.40 -6.72
CA LEU A 67 -12.48 0.35 -7.11
C LEU A 67 -11.42 0.31 -6.01
N GLY A 68 -11.81 0.58 -4.76
CA GLY A 68 -10.89 0.51 -3.62
C GLY A 68 -10.34 -0.89 -3.42
N LEU A 69 -11.20 -1.91 -3.39
CA LEU A 69 -10.81 -3.30 -3.16
C LEU A 69 -9.85 -3.81 -4.24
N SER A 70 -10.18 -3.58 -5.51
CA SER A 70 -9.35 -4.01 -6.63
C SER A 70 -8.03 -3.25 -6.70
N ALA A 71 -8.03 -1.94 -6.43
CA ALA A 71 -6.79 -1.17 -6.30
C ALA A 71 -5.92 -1.69 -5.14
N GLY A 72 -6.53 -2.10 -4.02
CA GLY A 72 -5.82 -2.68 -2.88
C GLY A 72 -5.19 -4.03 -3.19
N ILE A 73 -5.91 -4.94 -3.87
CA ILE A 73 -5.36 -6.23 -4.28
C ILE A 73 -4.19 -6.04 -5.25
N ILE A 74 -4.35 -5.19 -6.27
CA ILE A 74 -3.27 -4.89 -7.22
C ILE A 74 -2.10 -4.22 -6.50
N GLY A 75 -2.36 -3.27 -5.60
CA GLY A 75 -1.34 -2.61 -4.80
C GLY A 75 -0.55 -3.59 -3.93
N ALA A 76 -1.21 -4.56 -3.28
CA ALA A 76 -0.54 -5.57 -2.47
C ALA A 76 0.40 -6.44 -3.30
N LEU A 77 -0.03 -6.88 -4.49
CA LEU A 77 0.80 -7.68 -5.39
C LEU A 77 1.99 -6.88 -5.92
N VAL A 78 1.76 -5.63 -6.33
CA VAL A 78 2.82 -4.74 -6.80
C VAL A 78 3.82 -4.47 -5.66
N ALA A 79 3.34 -4.13 -4.47
CA ALA A 79 4.19 -3.90 -3.29
C ALA A 79 5.04 -5.13 -2.94
N PHE A 80 4.45 -6.33 -2.98
CA PHE A 80 5.19 -7.58 -2.76
C PHE A 80 6.32 -7.77 -3.78
N VAL A 81 6.05 -7.55 -5.07
CA VAL A 81 7.08 -7.63 -6.13
C VAL A 81 8.17 -6.60 -5.88
N PHE A 82 7.81 -5.36 -5.52
CA PHE A 82 8.79 -4.32 -5.19
C PHE A 82 9.64 -4.69 -3.97
N HIS A 83 9.05 -5.18 -2.89
CA HIS A 83 9.78 -5.64 -1.70
C HIS A 83 10.72 -6.79 -2.04
N TYR A 84 10.27 -7.75 -2.85
CA TYR A 84 11.12 -8.86 -3.29
C TYR A 84 12.31 -8.39 -4.12
N ILE A 85 12.11 -7.48 -5.08
CA ILE A 85 13.21 -6.91 -5.88
C ILE A 85 14.18 -6.11 -5.00
N MET A 86 13.66 -5.28 -4.09
CA MET A 86 14.50 -4.50 -3.16
C MET A 86 15.33 -5.41 -2.25
N TYR A 87 14.73 -6.50 -1.75
CA TYR A 87 15.45 -7.50 -0.95
C TYR A 87 16.58 -8.16 -1.73
N GLN A 88 16.38 -8.51 -3.00
CA GLN A 88 17.43 -9.09 -3.85
C GLN A 88 18.55 -8.09 -4.17
N MET A 89 18.23 -6.80 -4.32
CA MET A 89 19.22 -5.78 -4.69
C MET A 89 20.02 -5.24 -3.50
N MET A 90 19.36 -4.97 -2.37
CA MET A 90 19.95 -4.29 -1.22
C MET A 90 20.14 -5.22 -0.01
N GLY A 91 19.76 -6.50 -0.13
CA GLY A 91 19.71 -7.40 1.02
C GLY A 91 18.67 -6.96 2.05
N ASN A 92 18.82 -7.43 3.27
CA ASN A 92 17.98 -7.02 4.38
C ASN A 92 18.50 -5.71 5.00
N TRP A 93 18.45 -4.62 4.24
CA TRP A 93 18.95 -3.30 4.66
C TRP A 93 18.37 -2.83 6.00
N GLN A 94 17.17 -3.29 6.36
CA GLN A 94 16.53 -3.02 7.65
C GLN A 94 17.29 -3.67 8.80
N VAL A 95 17.70 -4.94 8.64
CA VAL A 95 18.51 -5.66 9.62
C VAL A 95 19.89 -5.01 9.73
N GLU A 96 20.49 -4.63 8.62
CA GLU A 96 21.81 -3.97 8.63
C GLU A 96 21.77 -2.57 9.27
N TRP A 97 20.69 -1.81 9.06
CA TRP A 97 20.48 -0.54 9.77
C TRP A 97 20.27 -0.73 11.27
N ILE A 98 19.53 -1.77 11.67
CA ILE A 98 19.33 -2.14 13.08
C ILE A 98 20.66 -2.58 13.71
N LEU A 99 21.44 -3.43 13.04
CA LEU A 99 22.74 -3.89 13.51
C LEU A 99 23.72 -2.73 13.69
N ASN A 100 23.84 -1.85 12.70
CA ASN A 100 24.67 -0.65 12.83
C ASN A 100 24.22 0.23 14.00
N THR A 101 22.92 0.27 14.32
CA THR A 101 22.42 1.03 15.48
C THR A 101 22.75 0.33 16.79
N ILE A 102 22.69 -1.01 16.82
CA ILE A 102 22.97 -1.85 18.00
C ILE A 102 24.46 -1.92 18.30
N GLU A 103 25.33 -2.01 17.28
CA GLU A 103 26.80 -1.98 17.44
C GLU A 103 27.31 -0.64 17.99
N ASN A 104 26.53 0.43 17.83
CA ASN A 104 26.80 1.72 18.45
C ASN A 104 26.29 1.81 19.91
N LEU A 105 25.73 0.74 20.46
CA LEU A 105 25.42 0.60 21.89
C LEU A 105 26.54 -0.18 22.58
N ASP A 106 27.04 0.32 23.72
CA ASP A 106 28.22 -0.20 24.42
C ASP A 106 28.14 -1.70 24.81
N GLU A 107 26.94 -2.27 24.92
CA GLU A 107 26.72 -3.68 25.20
C GLU A 107 25.56 -4.22 24.37
N VAL A 108 25.85 -5.10 23.41
CA VAL A 108 24.83 -5.86 22.69
C VAL A 108 24.46 -7.09 23.54
N PRO A 109 23.21 -7.24 24.00
CA PRO A 109 22.79 -8.44 24.72
C PRO A 109 23.03 -9.71 23.89
N PRO A 110 23.52 -10.81 24.49
CA PRO A 110 23.81 -12.06 23.76
C PRO A 110 22.58 -12.66 23.06
N MET A 111 21.37 -12.32 23.53
CA MET A 111 20.11 -12.67 22.88
C MET A 111 20.02 -12.21 21.41
N TRP A 112 20.72 -11.13 21.02
CA TRP A 112 20.66 -10.61 19.65
C TRP A 112 21.44 -11.48 18.66
N GLU A 113 22.51 -12.14 19.10
CA GLU A 113 23.30 -13.04 18.25
C GLU A 113 22.46 -14.26 17.85
N ASP A 114 21.81 -14.88 18.82
CA ASP A 114 20.91 -16.03 18.59
C ASP A 114 19.75 -15.66 17.66
N ILE A 115 19.11 -14.50 17.89
CA ILE A 115 18.02 -14.00 17.03
C ILE A 115 18.52 -13.74 15.61
N TYR A 116 19.71 -13.15 15.46
CA TYR A 116 20.27 -12.86 14.14
C TYR A 116 20.52 -14.13 13.33
N GLU A 117 21.14 -15.14 13.96
CA GLU A 117 21.41 -16.41 13.30
C GLU A 117 20.11 -17.13 12.90
N GLU A 118 19.07 -17.02 13.73
CA GLU A 118 17.73 -17.56 13.43
C GLU A 118 17.05 -16.82 12.25
N LEU A 119 17.17 -15.49 12.19
CA LEU A 119 16.61 -14.66 11.11
C LEU A 119 17.29 -14.90 9.76
N GLN A 120 18.55 -15.33 9.75
CA GLN A 120 19.28 -15.66 8.51
C GLN A 120 18.90 -17.00 7.92
N LYS A 121 18.22 -17.89 8.65
CA LYS A 121 17.78 -19.19 8.13
C LYS A 121 16.80 -19.00 6.98
N GLU A 122 17.03 -19.71 5.86
CA GLU A 122 16.17 -19.65 4.67
C GLU A 122 14.70 -19.94 4.99
N GLU A 123 14.43 -20.88 5.91
CA GLU A 123 13.07 -21.22 6.36
C GLU A 123 12.35 -20.01 6.96
N TYR A 124 13.05 -19.21 7.78
CA TYR A 124 12.48 -18.01 8.38
C TYR A 124 12.23 -16.92 7.32
N GLN A 125 13.14 -16.75 6.38
CA GLN A 125 13.00 -15.75 5.30
C GLN A 125 11.79 -16.05 4.41
N VAL A 126 11.58 -17.33 4.06
CA VAL A 126 10.40 -17.75 3.29
C VAL A 126 9.13 -17.50 4.09
N PHE A 127 9.10 -17.88 5.38
CA PHE A 127 7.96 -17.62 6.26
C PHE A 127 7.65 -16.12 6.38
N ALA A 128 8.66 -15.29 6.58
CA ALA A 128 8.52 -13.83 6.66
C ALA A 128 7.96 -13.24 5.35
N GLY A 129 8.43 -13.71 4.19
CA GLY A 129 7.91 -13.30 2.90
C GLY A 129 6.42 -13.59 2.71
N TRP A 130 5.98 -14.80 3.09
CA TRP A 130 4.55 -15.16 3.07
C TRP A 130 3.73 -14.36 4.08
N ALA A 131 4.25 -14.16 5.29
CA ALA A 131 3.59 -13.36 6.31
C ALA A 131 3.38 -11.90 5.85
N ILE A 132 4.39 -11.31 5.18
CA ILE A 132 4.30 -9.97 4.58
C ILE A 132 3.24 -9.95 3.48
N LEU A 133 3.23 -10.93 2.57
CA LEU A 133 2.23 -10.99 1.50
C LEU A 133 0.81 -11.08 2.05
N ILE A 134 0.56 -11.99 3.00
CA ILE A 134 -0.75 -12.18 3.63
C ILE A 134 -1.20 -10.90 4.33
N ARG A 135 -0.30 -10.30 5.12
CA ARG A 135 -0.54 -9.00 5.76
C ARG A 135 -0.93 -7.94 4.73
N SER A 136 -0.16 -7.79 3.65
CA SER A 136 -0.42 -6.79 2.62
C SER A 136 -1.75 -7.04 1.91
N LEU A 137 -2.08 -8.29 1.63
CA LEU A 137 -3.34 -8.68 0.98
C LEU A 137 -4.57 -8.37 1.85
N ILE A 138 -4.41 -8.24 3.16
CA ILE A 138 -5.48 -7.84 4.09
C ILE A 138 -5.49 -6.32 4.27
N LEU A 139 -4.33 -5.71 4.57
CA LEU A 139 -4.26 -4.29 4.90
C LEU A 139 -4.55 -3.42 3.69
N PHE A 140 -4.00 -3.73 2.51
CA PHE A 140 -4.16 -2.88 1.34
C PHE A 140 -5.64 -2.68 0.97
N PRO A 141 -6.44 -3.75 0.78
CA PRO A 141 -7.85 -3.59 0.42
C PRO A 141 -8.66 -2.83 1.48
N ILE A 142 -8.39 -3.02 2.77
CA ILE A 142 -9.10 -2.32 3.84
C ILE A 142 -8.85 -0.80 3.73
N PHE A 143 -7.58 -0.40 3.67
CA PHE A 143 -7.21 1.02 3.66
C PHE A 143 -7.53 1.72 2.34
N THR A 144 -7.35 1.05 1.20
CA THR A 144 -7.73 1.62 -0.10
C THR A 144 -9.25 1.81 -0.19
N VAL A 145 -10.07 0.90 0.36
CA VAL A 145 -11.53 1.09 0.45
C VAL A 145 -11.87 2.28 1.35
N SER A 146 -11.24 2.42 2.52
CA SER A 146 -11.45 3.58 3.39
C SER A 146 -11.11 4.90 2.68
N GLY A 147 -9.95 4.98 2.01
CA GLY A 147 -9.54 6.16 1.26
C GLY A 147 -10.46 6.48 0.07
N ALA A 148 -10.92 5.44 -0.63
CA ALA A 148 -11.90 5.55 -1.71
C ALA A 148 -13.24 6.15 -1.23
N LEU A 149 -13.76 5.66 -0.09
CA LEU A 149 -15.01 6.12 0.49
C LEU A 149 -14.94 7.57 1.01
N ILE A 150 -13.84 7.93 1.67
CA ILE A 150 -13.59 9.31 2.13
C ILE A 150 -13.55 10.26 0.93
N THR A 151 -12.82 9.88 -0.12
CA THR A 151 -12.65 10.71 -1.31
C THR A 151 -13.97 10.93 -2.04
N ARG A 152 -14.82 9.90 -2.13
CA ARG A 152 -16.18 10.05 -2.69
C ARG A 152 -16.98 11.12 -1.94
N ARG A 153 -16.95 11.12 -0.60
CA ARG A 153 -17.66 12.13 0.21
C ARG A 153 -17.14 13.54 -0.03
N ILE A 154 -15.81 13.70 -0.14
CA ILE A 154 -15.19 14.99 -0.46
C ILE A 154 -15.62 15.49 -1.84
N LEU A 155 -15.63 14.61 -2.85
CA LEU A 155 -16.02 14.96 -4.21
C LEU A 155 -17.52 15.28 -4.33
N GLN A 156 -18.38 14.58 -3.59
CA GLN A 156 -19.81 14.89 -3.54
C GLN A 156 -20.08 16.27 -2.94
N LYS A 157 -19.35 16.67 -1.89
CA LYS A 157 -19.52 17.98 -1.25
C LYS A 157 -19.13 19.16 -2.14
N ARG A 158 -18.26 18.94 -3.14
CA ARG A 158 -17.78 19.99 -4.05
C ARG A 158 -18.72 20.28 -5.22
N ARG A 159 -19.82 19.53 -5.40
CA ARG A 159 -20.79 19.81 -6.46
C ARG A 159 -21.76 20.90 -6.00
N PRO A 160 -21.92 22.03 -6.73
CA PRO A 160 -22.96 23.00 -6.41
C PRO A 160 -24.35 22.35 -6.50
N PRO A 161 -25.31 22.74 -5.66
CA PRO A 161 -26.70 22.31 -5.83
C PRO A 161 -27.17 22.73 -7.22
N MET A 162 -27.82 21.82 -7.95
CA MET A 162 -28.49 22.17 -9.20
C MET A 162 -29.50 23.27 -8.90
N ALA A 163 -29.30 24.44 -9.49
CA ALA A 163 -30.28 25.52 -9.53
C ALA A 163 -31.30 25.24 -10.64
#